data_AF-A0A2M8DJ78-F1
#
_entry.id   AF-A0A2M8DJ78-F1
#
_cell.length_a   1.000
_cell.length_b   1.000
_cell.length_c   1.000
_cell.angle_alpha   90.00
_cell.angle_beta   90.00
_cell.angle_gamma   90.00
#
_symmetry.space_group_name_H-M   'P 1'
#
loop_
_entity.id
_entity.type
_entity.pdbx_description
1 polymer ?
#
loop_
_entity_poly.entity_id
_entity_poly.type
_entity_poly.pdbx_seq_one_letter_code
_entity_poly.pdbx_strand_id
1 'polypeptide(L)'
;MDRTTRAFVYCSLAYLVAGVLLGGAMGVDPVGWMGYRFAHVHLLLLGFMGMMVYGVGYFILPRFNAVALAWPRLVPLHLWTANVGLVGLCLSRDGLFLPEPWVAPFATLEIFSVFLFVTNLGVTLRRGAVHTRMAVHPPAGGGAMGPAAPAAAPPSSTPRPVSLRDRFTFTLDTPVAELLDRLPGAAEILARHGVTGLDDPANLAHLGRLKVTVGRLAENQGIDGRALLGELNRPPAAPTGAPPRSRATPLKISLAPLSPPAAGGPVTGESIIGEVIGHHPEAKAVFERRFGSGCFTCPGQATESVGQAAMMHGIAAESLAAEINAVIQGRADG
;
A
#
# COMPACT_ATOMS: atom_id res chain seq x y z
N MET A 1 3.93 4.09 2.94
CA MET A 1 5.10 3.78 3.80
C MET A 1 4.82 4.25 5.21
N ASP A 2 5.10 3.46 6.24
CA ASP A 2 4.94 3.89 7.63
C ASP A 2 5.97 4.97 8.02
N ARG A 3 5.73 5.65 9.15
CA ARG A 3 6.55 6.79 9.58
C ARG A 3 8.03 6.41 9.77
N THR A 4 8.30 5.25 10.37
CA THR A 4 9.65 4.74 10.66
C THR A 4 10.42 4.43 9.39
N THR A 5 9.79 3.71 8.47
CA THR A 5 10.42 3.35 7.19
C THR A 5 10.73 4.59 6.36
N ARG A 6 9.87 5.62 6.42
CA ARG A 6 10.13 6.93 5.82
C ARG A 6 11.24 7.72 6.50
N ALA A 7 11.43 7.55 7.81
CA ALA A 7 12.55 8.18 8.51
C ALA A 7 13.91 7.69 7.98
N PHE A 8 14.07 6.41 7.66
CA PHE A 8 15.29 5.89 7.02
C PHE A 8 15.63 6.64 5.72
N VAL A 9 14.63 6.90 4.87
CA VAL A 9 14.83 7.62 3.60
C VAL A 9 15.21 9.08 3.86
N TYR A 10 14.58 9.77 4.82
CA TYR A 10 14.98 11.13 5.16
C TYR A 10 16.39 11.20 5.77
N CYS A 11 16.75 10.26 6.65
CA CYS A 11 18.10 10.13 7.18
C CYS A 11 19.12 9.89 6.06
N SER A 12 18.82 9.00 5.11
CA SER A 12 19.65 8.74 3.93
C SER A 12 19.95 10.01 3.14
N LEU A 13 18.93 10.81 2.85
CA LEU A 13 19.09 12.09 2.14
C LEU A 13 19.90 13.11 2.96
N ALA A 14 19.70 13.16 4.28
CA ALA A 14 20.50 14.02 5.14
C ALA A 14 21.98 13.61 5.14
N TYR A 15 22.28 12.32 5.21
CA TYR A 15 23.65 11.80 5.14
C TYR A 15 24.28 11.99 3.76
N LEU A 16 23.50 11.92 2.68
CA LEU A 16 23.98 12.26 1.34
C LEU A 16 24.47 13.71 1.29
N VAL A 17 23.65 14.65 1.76
CA VAL A 17 24.03 16.07 1.80
C VAL A 17 25.30 16.26 2.65
N ALA A 18 25.35 15.70 3.85
CA ALA A 18 26.52 15.78 4.72
C ALA A 18 27.78 15.18 4.07
N GLY A 19 27.66 14.00 3.46
CA GLY A 19 28.76 13.31 2.79
C GLY A 19 29.29 14.08 1.57
N VAL A 20 28.40 14.64 0.75
CA VAL A 20 28.77 15.46 -0.42
C VAL A 20 29.45 16.75 0.01
N LEU A 21 28.94 17.45 1.02
CA LEU A 21 29.57 18.66 1.55
C LEU A 21 30.97 18.37 2.09
N LEU A 22 31.12 17.28 2.85
CA LEU A 22 32.43 16.85 3.36
C LEU A 22 33.39 16.45 2.24
N GLY A 23 32.91 15.75 1.22
CA GLY A 23 33.71 15.40 0.04
C GLY A 23 34.14 16.62 -0.77
N GLY A 24 33.26 17.62 -0.88
CA GLY A 24 33.57 18.92 -1.48
C GLY A 24 34.67 19.64 -0.71
N ALA A 25 34.59 19.69 0.63
CA ALA A 25 35.64 20.27 1.48
C ALA A 25 36.99 19.55 1.30
N MET A 26 36.97 18.21 1.25
CA MET A 26 38.15 17.39 0.95
C MET A 26 38.73 17.65 -0.45
N GLY A 27 37.88 18.01 -1.42
CA GLY A 27 38.33 18.37 -2.76
C GLY A 27 38.98 19.75 -2.84
N VAL A 28 38.50 20.71 -2.03
CA VAL A 28 39.03 22.08 -1.99
C VAL A 28 40.36 22.17 -1.24
N ASP A 29 40.49 21.51 -0.09
CA ASP A 29 41.73 21.41 0.66
C ASP A 29 42.01 19.95 1.07
N PRO A 30 42.66 19.19 0.19
CA PRO A 30 42.96 17.79 0.46
C PRO A 30 43.85 17.60 1.68
N VAL A 31 44.78 18.52 1.97
CA VAL A 31 45.75 18.34 3.06
C VAL A 31 45.09 18.55 4.42
N GLY A 32 44.25 19.58 4.56
CA GLY A 32 43.55 19.87 5.81
C GLY A 32 42.41 18.90 6.13
N TRP A 33 41.78 18.31 5.12
CA TRP A 33 40.55 17.53 5.31
C TRP A 33 40.69 16.02 5.08
N MET A 34 41.87 15.51 4.67
CA MET A 34 42.05 14.07 4.41
C MET A 34 41.75 13.19 5.63
N GLY A 35 41.93 13.73 6.84
CA GLY A 35 41.57 13.05 8.09
C GLY A 35 40.10 12.62 8.15
N TYR A 36 39.21 13.32 7.44
CA TYR A 36 37.77 13.01 7.45
C TYR A 36 37.31 12.01 6.40
N ARG A 37 38.25 11.43 5.65
CA ARG A 37 37.94 10.40 4.64
C ARG A 37 37.14 9.24 5.22
N PHE A 38 37.45 8.83 6.44
CA PHE A 38 36.71 7.77 7.12
C PHE A 38 35.24 8.13 7.29
N ALA A 39 34.94 9.33 7.84
CA ALA A 39 33.57 9.80 8.01
C ALA A 39 32.85 9.96 6.65
N HIS A 40 33.52 10.55 5.64
CA HIS A 40 32.96 10.73 4.31
C HIS A 40 32.47 9.41 3.69
N VAL A 41 33.31 8.36 3.71
CA VAL A 41 32.96 7.05 3.14
C VAL A 41 31.79 6.42 3.90
N HIS A 42 31.76 6.47 5.22
CA HIS A 42 30.69 5.86 6.01
C HIS A 42 29.36 6.62 5.90
N LEU A 43 29.41 7.96 5.83
CA LEU A 43 28.23 8.79 5.58
C LEU A 43 27.59 8.46 4.21
N LEU A 44 28.39 8.23 3.17
CA LEU A 44 27.87 7.88 1.85
C LEU A 44 27.44 6.41 1.74
N LEU A 45 28.23 5.48 2.30
CA LEU A 45 27.97 4.05 2.16
C LEU A 45 26.93 3.54 3.16
N LEU A 46 27.13 3.74 4.47
CA LEU A 46 26.19 3.28 5.49
C LEU A 46 25.04 4.29 5.67
N GLY A 47 25.36 5.58 5.67
CA GLY A 47 24.37 6.66 5.82
C GLY A 47 23.45 6.78 4.62
N PHE A 48 23.97 7.12 3.45
CA PHE A 48 23.14 7.29 2.27
C PHE A 48 22.68 5.94 1.70
N MET A 49 23.59 5.11 1.19
CA MET A 49 23.19 3.86 0.52
C MET A 49 22.53 2.86 1.48
N GLY A 50 23.12 2.63 2.65
CA GLY A 50 22.59 1.70 3.67
C GLY A 50 21.18 2.09 4.13
N MET A 51 20.98 3.33 4.59
CA MET A 51 19.64 3.77 5.04
C MET A 51 18.61 3.77 3.91
N MET A 52 19.00 4.06 2.66
CA MET A 52 18.10 3.95 1.51
C MET A 52 17.65 2.50 1.32
N VAL A 53 18.59 1.55 1.37
CA VAL A 53 18.30 0.12 1.29
C VAL A 53 17.41 -0.33 2.45
N TYR A 54 17.60 0.19 3.66
CA TYR A 54 16.75 -0.17 4.80
C TYR A 54 15.32 0.34 4.63
N GLY A 55 15.15 1.62 4.32
CA GLY A 55 13.83 2.22 4.10
C GLY A 55 13.08 1.55 2.96
N VAL A 56 13.70 1.52 1.77
CA VAL A 56 13.09 0.92 0.59
C VAL A 56 12.90 -0.58 0.78
N GLY A 57 13.86 -1.29 1.37
CA GLY A 57 13.82 -2.72 1.60
C GLY A 57 12.67 -3.16 2.50
N TYR A 58 12.45 -2.47 3.63
CA TYR A 58 11.29 -2.75 4.50
C TYR A 58 9.95 -2.40 3.86
N PHE A 59 9.92 -1.45 2.92
CA PHE A 59 8.69 -1.07 2.24
C PHE A 59 8.36 -2.00 1.08
N ILE A 60 9.29 -2.20 0.15
CA ILE A 60 9.02 -2.83 -1.13
C ILE A 60 9.06 -4.36 -1.03
N LEU A 61 10.10 -4.92 -0.41
CA LEU A 61 10.35 -6.36 -0.48
C LEU A 61 9.25 -7.23 0.16
N PRO A 62 8.69 -6.88 1.34
CA PRO A 62 7.57 -7.64 1.89
C PRO A 62 6.33 -7.61 0.98
N ARG A 63 6.11 -6.50 0.26
CA ARG A 63 4.96 -6.32 -0.64
C ARG A 63 5.08 -7.17 -1.90
N PHE A 64 6.27 -7.23 -2.51
CA PHE A 64 6.52 -8.12 -3.65
C PHE A 64 6.36 -9.60 -3.31
N ASN A 65 6.56 -9.97 -2.04
CA ASN A 65 6.38 -11.33 -1.56
C ASN A 65 5.03 -11.55 -0.87
N ALA A 66 4.14 -10.54 -0.89
CA ALA A 66 2.83 -10.53 -0.23
C ALA A 66 2.82 -11.05 1.21
N VAL A 67 3.89 -10.76 1.95
CA VAL A 67 4.03 -11.14 3.35
C VAL A 67 4.16 -9.92 4.24
N ALA A 68 3.57 -10.00 5.42
CA ALA A 68 3.83 -9.03 6.46
C ALA A 68 5.28 -9.16 6.96
N LEU A 69 5.86 -8.03 7.34
CA LEU A 69 7.20 -8.00 7.94
C LEU A 69 7.22 -8.86 9.20
N ALA A 70 8.26 -9.69 9.36
CA ALA A 70 8.32 -10.70 10.40
C ALA A 70 8.22 -10.12 11.81
N TRP A 71 8.97 -9.05 12.07
CA TRP A 71 8.94 -8.32 13.34
C TRP A 71 8.93 -6.81 13.12
N PRO A 72 7.73 -6.19 12.98
CA PRO A 72 7.62 -4.74 12.74
C PRO A 72 8.16 -3.88 13.88
N ARG A 73 8.13 -4.40 15.12
CA ARG A 73 8.62 -3.70 16.32
C ARG A 73 10.14 -3.52 16.35
N LEU A 74 10.89 -4.30 15.56
CA LEU A 74 12.35 -4.16 15.47
C LEU A 74 12.79 -3.02 14.53
N VAL A 75 11.89 -2.51 13.68
CA VAL A 75 12.23 -1.45 12.70
C VAL A 75 12.60 -0.12 13.40
N PRO A 76 11.86 0.37 14.41
CA PRO A 76 12.29 1.56 15.16
C PRO A 76 13.61 1.35 15.91
N LEU A 77 13.83 0.15 16.49
CA LEU A 77 15.09 -0.17 17.15
C LEU A 77 16.24 -0.11 16.15
N HIS A 78 16.07 -0.77 15.00
CA HIS A 78 17.04 -0.76 13.91
C HIS A 78 17.35 0.67 13.44
N LEU A 79 16.33 1.54 13.29
CA LEU A 79 16.54 2.95 12.93
C LEU A 79 17.45 3.67 13.93
N TRP A 80 17.18 3.51 15.22
CA TRP A 80 17.99 4.13 16.26
C TRP A 80 19.41 3.58 16.32
N THR A 81 19.57 2.25 16.29
CA THR A 81 20.89 1.63 16.34
C THR A 81 21.74 2.02 15.13
N ALA A 82 21.15 2.09 13.93
CA ALA A 82 21.85 2.48 12.71
C ALA A 82 22.29 3.95 12.75
N ASN A 83 21.43 4.85 13.21
CA ASN A 83 21.78 6.27 13.24
C ASN A 83 22.76 6.59 14.37
N VAL A 84 22.57 6.03 15.56
CA VAL A 84 23.49 6.23 16.69
C VAL A 84 24.83 5.56 16.43
N GLY A 85 24.83 4.35 15.87
CA GLY A 85 26.03 3.62 15.46
C GLY A 85 26.83 4.41 14.44
N LEU A 86 26.20 4.79 13.32
CA LEU A 86 26.84 5.57 12.27
C LEU A 86 27.38 6.92 12.76
N VAL A 87 26.55 7.74 13.40
CA VAL A 87 26.97 9.07 13.85
C VAL A 87 28.11 8.95 14.87
N GLY A 88 27.98 8.07 15.86
CA GLY A 88 29.03 7.86 16.85
C GLY A 88 30.33 7.35 16.21
N LEU A 89 30.23 6.46 15.23
CA LEU A 89 31.38 5.94 14.48
C LEU A 89 32.09 7.07 13.70
N CYS A 90 31.34 7.93 13.01
CA CYS A 90 31.88 9.08 12.28
C CYS A 90 32.48 10.16 13.19
N LEU A 91 31.97 10.34 14.42
CA LEU A 91 32.44 11.36 15.36
C LEU A 91 33.62 10.92 16.24
N SER A 92 33.82 9.61 16.39
CA SER A 92 34.88 9.02 17.23
C SER A 92 36.17 8.73 16.49
N ARG A 93 36.10 8.46 15.19
CA ARG A 93 37.30 8.24 14.39
C ARG A 93 37.91 9.61 14.03
N ASP A 94 39.25 9.65 14.03
CA ASP A 94 40.06 10.81 13.64
C ASP A 94 39.88 12.06 14.53
N GLY A 95 39.35 11.88 15.75
CA GLY A 95 39.40 12.88 16.83
C GLY A 95 38.42 14.05 16.69
N LEU A 96 37.36 13.91 15.90
CA LEU A 96 36.36 14.95 15.65
C LEU A 96 35.74 15.51 16.94
N PHE A 97 35.05 14.66 17.69
CA PHE A 97 34.34 15.03 18.91
C PHE A 97 34.42 13.96 20.00
N LEU A 98 34.63 12.69 19.63
CA LEU A 98 34.73 11.59 20.57
C LEU A 98 36.13 10.96 20.51
N PRO A 99 36.68 10.46 21.64
CA PRO A 99 37.93 9.73 21.66
C PRO A 99 37.91 8.45 20.80
N GLU A 100 39.04 8.08 20.21
CA GLU A 100 39.19 6.90 19.35
C GLU A 100 38.67 5.57 19.97
N PRO A 101 38.80 5.29 21.29
CA PRO A 101 38.24 4.09 21.89
C PRO A 101 36.72 3.91 21.70
N TRP A 102 35.99 4.99 21.42
CA TRP A 102 34.55 4.94 21.13
C TRP A 102 34.22 4.37 19.75
N VAL A 103 35.20 4.23 18.86
CA VAL A 103 35.00 3.58 17.55
C VAL A 103 34.48 2.15 17.73
N ALA A 104 35.06 1.37 18.64
CA ALA A 104 34.69 -0.02 18.87
C ALA A 104 33.23 -0.23 19.30
N PRO A 105 32.69 0.47 20.33
CA PRO A 105 31.28 0.32 20.70
C PRO A 105 30.33 0.80 19.61
N PHE A 106 30.61 1.90 18.91
CA PHE A 106 29.73 2.36 17.82
C PHE A 106 29.78 1.45 16.58
N ALA A 107 30.95 0.91 16.22
CA ALA A 107 31.06 -0.11 15.18
C ALA A 107 30.29 -1.39 15.56
N THR A 108 30.36 -1.80 16.83
CA THR A 108 29.60 -2.95 17.34
C THR A 108 28.10 -2.72 17.25
N LEU A 109 27.65 -1.52 17.62
CA LEU A 109 26.25 -1.12 17.51
C LEU A 109 25.78 -1.13 16.05
N GLU A 110 26.64 -0.68 15.12
CA GLU A 110 26.34 -0.69 13.69
C GLU A 110 26.26 -2.13 13.13
N ILE A 111 27.17 -3.01 13.54
CA ILE A 111 27.09 -4.44 13.20
C ILE A 111 25.77 -5.04 13.70
N PHE A 112 25.41 -4.78 14.96
CA PHE A 112 24.14 -5.22 15.53
C PHE A 112 22.94 -4.70 14.73
N SER A 113 22.99 -3.44 14.30
CA SER A 113 22.01 -2.81 13.45
C SER A 113 21.80 -3.56 12.12
N VAL A 114 22.90 -3.86 11.42
CA VAL A 114 22.88 -4.65 10.18
C VAL A 114 22.29 -6.04 10.43
N PHE A 115 22.64 -6.70 11.54
CA PHE A 115 22.05 -7.99 11.90
C PHE A 115 20.53 -7.92 12.08
N LEU A 116 20.02 -6.87 12.76
CA LEU A 116 18.56 -6.66 12.88
C LEU A 116 17.90 -6.56 11.50
N PHE A 117 18.51 -5.83 10.56
CA PHE A 117 18.00 -5.72 9.19
C PHE A 117 17.94 -7.07 8.49
N VAL A 118 19.10 -7.74 8.40
CA VAL A 118 19.28 -8.98 7.65
C VAL A 118 18.39 -10.08 8.21
N THR A 119 18.31 -10.23 9.53
CA THR A 119 17.47 -11.25 10.15
C THR A 119 15.99 -10.96 9.98
N ASN A 120 15.53 -9.73 10.23
CA ASN A 120 14.11 -9.40 10.12
C ASN A 120 13.62 -9.52 8.67
N LEU A 121 14.35 -8.94 7.73
CA LEU A 121 14.00 -9.00 6.32
C LEU A 121 14.20 -10.41 5.75
N GLY A 122 15.30 -11.09 6.08
CA GLY A 122 15.58 -12.46 5.62
C GLY A 122 14.51 -13.47 6.07
N VAL A 123 14.06 -13.40 7.33
CA VAL A 123 12.95 -14.24 7.81
C VAL A 123 11.64 -13.89 7.10
N THR A 124 11.40 -12.61 6.83
CA THR A 124 10.22 -12.16 6.07
C THR A 124 10.20 -12.79 4.68
N LEU A 125 11.31 -12.70 3.94
CA LEU A 125 11.41 -13.25 2.59
C LEU A 125 11.29 -14.78 2.57
N ARG A 126 11.84 -15.47 3.57
CA ARG A 126 11.68 -16.92 3.71
C ARG A 126 10.23 -17.34 3.94
N ARG A 127 9.45 -16.57 4.72
CA ARG A 127 8.01 -16.82 4.90
C ARG A 127 7.25 -16.66 3.59
N GLY A 128 7.59 -15.65 2.79
CA GLY A 128 7.00 -15.45 1.45
C GLY A 128 7.22 -16.65 0.54
N ALA A 129 8.46 -17.13 0.43
CA ALA A 129 8.79 -18.28 -0.41
C ALA A 129 8.04 -19.57 -0.02
N VAL A 130 7.76 -19.79 1.27
CA VAL A 130 6.99 -20.96 1.73
C VAL A 130 5.53 -20.83 1.30
N HIS A 131 4.91 -19.66 1.45
CA HIS A 131 3.53 -19.44 1.02
C HIS A 131 3.37 -19.58 -0.50
N THR A 132 4.32 -19.06 -1.29
CA THR A 132 4.31 -19.23 -2.74
C THR A 132 4.42 -20.71 -3.13
N ARG A 133 5.30 -21.49 -2.49
CA ARG A 133 5.44 -22.93 -2.79
C ARG A 133 4.19 -23.74 -2.40
N MET A 134 3.54 -23.41 -1.28
CA MET A 134 2.31 -24.08 -0.87
C MET A 134 1.13 -23.76 -1.78
N ALA A 135 1.05 -22.54 -2.31
CA ALA A 135 0.06 -22.17 -3.31
C ALA A 135 0.30 -22.91 -4.64
N VAL A 136 1.55 -22.98 -5.08
CA VAL A 136 1.91 -23.62 -6.36
C VAL A 136 1.83 -25.14 -6.31
N HIS A 137 2.12 -25.78 -5.16
CA HIS A 137 1.99 -27.22 -4.96
C HIS A 137 1.20 -27.49 -3.67
N PRO A 138 -0.15 -27.54 -3.73
CA PRO A 138 -0.93 -28.01 -2.61
C PRO A 138 -0.50 -29.45 -2.25
N PRO A 139 -0.40 -29.81 -0.96
CA PRO A 139 -0.06 -31.17 -0.57
C PRO A 139 -1.07 -32.15 -1.17
N ALA A 140 -0.58 -33.12 -1.92
CA ALA A 140 -1.36 -34.23 -2.43
C ALA A 140 -1.83 -35.09 -1.24
N GLY A 141 -3.01 -34.79 -0.71
CA GLY A 141 -3.55 -35.49 0.45
C GLY A 141 -4.89 -34.92 0.86
N GLY A 142 -5.96 -35.44 0.24
CA GLY A 142 -7.33 -35.21 0.68
C GLY A 142 -7.53 -35.76 2.10
N GLY A 143 -7.73 -34.86 3.05
CA GLY A 143 -8.33 -35.15 4.34
C GLY A 143 -9.58 -34.31 4.48
N ALA A 144 -10.75 -34.95 4.48
CA ALA A 144 -12.03 -34.29 4.67
C ALA A 144 -12.01 -33.45 5.95
N MET A 145 -12.21 -32.14 5.82
CA MET A 145 -12.37 -31.23 6.95
C MET A 145 -13.75 -31.48 7.56
N GLY A 146 -13.77 -32.02 8.78
CA GLY A 146 -15.01 -32.24 9.54
C GLY A 146 -15.74 -30.92 9.84
N PRO A 147 -17.04 -30.97 10.15
CA PRO A 147 -17.86 -29.78 10.32
C PRO A 147 -17.36 -28.90 11.47
N ALA A 148 -17.22 -27.60 11.17
CA ALA A 148 -16.81 -26.58 12.12
C ALA A 148 -17.80 -26.46 13.29
N ALA A 149 -17.26 -26.39 14.51
CA ALA A 149 -18.03 -26.15 15.72
C ALA A 149 -18.66 -24.74 15.71
N PRO A 150 -19.87 -24.54 16.30
CA PRO A 150 -20.57 -23.26 16.25
C PRO A 150 -19.87 -22.20 17.11
N ALA A 151 -19.73 -21.00 16.53
CA ALA A 151 -19.15 -19.83 17.18
C ALA A 151 -20.07 -19.26 18.27
N ALA A 152 -19.47 -18.91 19.41
CA ALA A 152 -20.14 -18.26 20.53
C ALA A 152 -20.48 -16.77 20.23
N ALA A 153 -21.61 -16.30 20.75
CA ALA A 153 -22.15 -14.96 20.54
C ALA A 153 -21.38 -13.85 21.30
N PRO A 154 -21.30 -12.61 20.77
CA PRO A 154 -20.67 -11.48 21.44
C PRO A 154 -21.59 -10.81 22.48
N PRO A 155 -21.05 -10.14 23.52
CA PRO A 155 -21.84 -9.51 24.59
C PRO A 155 -22.46 -8.16 24.16
N SER A 156 -23.69 -7.91 24.64
CA SER A 156 -24.48 -6.70 24.43
C SER A 156 -24.01 -5.52 25.30
N SER A 157 -23.82 -4.34 24.70
CA SER A 157 -23.75 -3.06 25.42
C SER A 157 -24.82 -2.11 24.86
N THR A 158 -25.61 -1.50 25.74
CA THR A 158 -26.69 -0.56 25.40
C THR A 158 -26.15 0.86 25.18
N PRO A 159 -26.52 1.59 24.11
CA PRO A 159 -26.10 2.99 23.91
C PRO A 159 -27.04 4.01 24.56
N ARG A 160 -26.45 5.15 24.96
CA ARG A 160 -27.05 6.32 25.63
C ARG A 160 -27.76 7.26 24.62
N PRO A 161 -28.85 7.99 24.97
CA PRO A 161 -29.60 8.80 23.99
C PRO A 161 -28.92 10.14 23.66
N VAL A 162 -28.81 10.46 22.35
CA VAL A 162 -28.21 11.68 21.78
C VAL A 162 -29.30 12.68 21.36
N SER A 163 -29.08 13.98 21.58
CA SER A 163 -30.05 15.08 21.34
C SER A 163 -30.25 15.41 19.84
N LEU A 164 -31.41 15.97 19.48
CA LEU A 164 -31.81 16.28 18.09
C LEU A 164 -30.97 17.40 17.43
N ARG A 165 -30.37 18.32 18.20
CA ARG A 165 -29.48 19.36 17.64
C ARG A 165 -28.12 18.80 17.25
N ASP A 166 -27.61 17.83 17.99
CA ASP A 166 -26.35 17.16 17.66
C ASP A 166 -26.49 16.29 16.40
N ARG A 167 -27.70 15.96 15.96
CA ARG A 167 -27.95 15.10 14.80
C ARG A 167 -27.47 15.68 13.47
N PHE A 168 -27.33 17.00 13.34
CA PHE A 168 -27.11 17.65 12.04
C PHE A 168 -25.86 18.54 11.95
N THR A 169 -24.92 18.45 12.91
CA THR A 169 -23.64 19.16 12.81
C THR A 169 -22.54 18.20 12.35
N PHE A 170 -22.17 18.30 11.08
CA PHE A 170 -21.11 17.54 10.43
C PHE A 170 -19.82 18.37 10.34
N THR A 171 -18.68 17.71 10.51
CA THR A 171 -17.34 18.32 10.46
C THR A 171 -16.48 17.57 9.44
N LEU A 172 -15.28 18.10 9.12
CA LEU A 172 -14.35 17.43 8.19
C LEU A 172 -13.86 16.08 8.72
N ASP A 173 -13.90 15.88 10.04
CA ASP A 173 -13.50 14.64 10.69
C ASP A 173 -14.63 13.60 10.76
N THR A 174 -15.86 13.99 10.38
CA THR A 174 -16.98 13.06 10.37
C THR A 174 -16.73 11.94 9.35
N PRO A 175 -16.86 10.65 9.73
CA PRO A 175 -16.80 9.54 8.79
C PRO A 175 -17.90 9.63 7.74
N VAL A 176 -17.58 9.33 6.49
CA VAL A 176 -18.54 9.39 5.37
C VAL A 176 -19.69 8.39 5.58
N ALA A 177 -19.42 7.21 6.14
CA ALA A 177 -20.47 6.26 6.48
C ALA A 177 -21.43 6.79 7.55
N GLU A 178 -20.88 7.46 8.58
CA GLU A 178 -21.71 8.12 9.60
C GLU A 178 -22.54 9.26 9.01
N LEU A 179 -21.98 10.02 8.06
CA LEU A 179 -22.70 11.07 7.33
C LEU A 179 -23.89 10.50 6.54
N LEU A 180 -23.68 9.40 5.81
CA LEU A 180 -24.73 8.76 5.00
C LEU A 180 -25.84 8.14 5.85
N ASP A 181 -25.50 7.57 7.01
CA ASP A 181 -26.47 7.01 7.94
C ASP A 181 -27.33 8.10 8.62
N ARG A 182 -26.74 9.28 8.86
CA ARG A 182 -27.36 10.37 9.63
C ARG A 182 -28.12 11.39 8.78
N LEU A 183 -27.76 11.55 7.50
CA LEU A 183 -28.43 12.47 6.58
C LEU A 183 -28.96 11.70 5.35
N PRO A 184 -30.25 11.31 5.33
CA PRO A 184 -30.87 10.73 4.15
C PRO A 184 -30.91 11.80 3.05
N GLY A 185 -30.02 11.69 2.06
CA GLY A 185 -29.76 12.71 1.03
C GLY A 185 -28.30 13.16 0.93
N ALA A 186 -27.43 12.76 1.86
CA ALA A 186 -25.99 13.06 1.81
C ALA A 186 -25.31 12.56 0.52
N ALA A 187 -25.73 11.39 0.00
CA ALA A 187 -25.20 10.85 -1.25
C ALA A 187 -25.46 11.78 -2.44
N GLU A 188 -26.66 12.38 -2.52
CA GLU A 188 -27.03 13.32 -3.59
C GLU A 188 -26.23 14.63 -3.49
N ILE A 189 -26.04 15.14 -2.27
CA ILE A 189 -25.20 16.33 -2.03
C ILE A 189 -23.76 16.05 -2.45
N LEU A 190 -23.20 14.90 -2.06
CA LEU A 190 -21.84 14.50 -2.45
C LEU A 190 -21.71 14.31 -3.97
N ALA A 191 -22.73 13.76 -4.63
CA ALA A 191 -22.77 13.62 -6.08
C ALA A 191 -22.78 14.99 -6.81
N ARG A 192 -23.50 16.00 -6.26
CA ARG A 192 -23.46 17.38 -6.80
C ARG A 192 -22.08 18.02 -6.73
N HIS A 193 -21.26 17.63 -5.75
CA HIS A 193 -19.88 18.07 -5.61
C HIS A 193 -18.87 17.20 -6.38
N GLY A 194 -19.35 16.25 -7.20
CA GLY A 194 -18.50 15.44 -8.07
C GLY A 194 -18.01 14.13 -7.47
N VAL A 195 -18.50 13.73 -6.29
CA VAL A 195 -18.18 12.42 -5.72
C VAL A 195 -18.97 11.34 -6.47
N THR A 196 -18.25 10.50 -7.21
CA THR A 196 -18.85 9.42 -8.02
C THR A 196 -18.78 8.08 -7.27
N GLY A 197 -19.68 7.15 -7.63
CA GLY A 197 -19.67 5.79 -7.09
C GLY A 197 -20.35 5.62 -5.73
N LEU A 198 -21.15 6.60 -5.28
CA LEU A 198 -21.97 6.47 -4.05
C LEU A 198 -23.30 5.73 -4.28
N ASP A 199 -23.63 5.44 -5.55
CA ASP A 199 -24.88 4.78 -5.94
C ASP A 199 -24.80 3.25 -5.81
N ASP A 200 -23.58 2.70 -5.70
CA ASP A 200 -23.33 1.28 -5.55
C ASP A 200 -23.28 0.89 -4.06
N PRO A 201 -24.23 0.07 -3.56
CA PRO A 201 -24.25 -0.38 -2.17
C PRO A 201 -22.99 -1.16 -1.77
N ALA A 202 -22.28 -1.81 -2.70
CA ALA A 202 -21.01 -2.47 -2.44
C ALA A 202 -19.89 -1.46 -2.16
N ASN A 203 -19.88 -0.33 -2.88
CA ASN A 203 -18.91 0.74 -2.69
C ASN A 203 -19.15 1.51 -1.39
N LEU A 204 -20.42 1.69 -1.00
CA LEU A 204 -20.80 2.23 0.32
C LEU A 204 -20.35 1.33 1.47
N ALA A 205 -20.53 0.01 1.35
CA ALA A 205 -20.04 -0.96 2.33
C ALA A 205 -18.51 -0.96 2.43
N HIS A 206 -17.81 -0.73 1.32
CA HIS A 206 -16.35 -0.60 1.28
C HIS A 206 -15.88 0.69 1.98
N LEU A 207 -16.52 1.84 1.71
CA LEU A 207 -16.24 3.12 2.38
C LEU A 207 -16.46 3.05 3.89
N GLY A 208 -17.50 2.33 4.35
CA GLY A 208 -17.75 2.08 5.76
C GLY A 208 -16.62 1.31 6.46
N ARG A 209 -15.96 0.37 5.76
CA ARG A 209 -14.81 -0.38 6.30
C ARG A 209 -13.54 0.46 6.38
N LEU A 210 -13.37 1.45 5.50
CA LEU A 210 -12.16 2.26 5.42
C LEU A 210 -12.13 3.47 6.38
N LYS A 211 -13.23 3.76 7.09
CA LYS A 211 -13.37 4.92 8.00
C LYS A 211 -12.86 6.23 7.37
N VAL A 212 -13.17 6.46 6.10
CA VAL A 212 -12.80 7.68 5.39
C VAL A 212 -13.61 8.86 5.95
N THR A 213 -12.96 9.98 6.25
CA THR A 213 -13.61 11.20 6.75
C THR A 213 -14.03 12.13 5.60
N VAL A 214 -15.01 13.00 5.82
CA VAL A 214 -15.48 13.98 4.81
C VAL A 214 -14.33 14.85 4.29
N GLY A 215 -13.40 15.25 5.16
CA GLY A 215 -12.21 16.02 4.78
C GLY A 215 -11.25 15.28 3.86
N ARG A 216 -10.96 14.00 4.16
CA ARG A 216 -10.11 13.17 3.28
C ARG A 216 -10.79 12.85 1.95
N LEU A 217 -12.11 12.66 1.96
CA LEU A 217 -12.88 12.47 0.74
C LEU A 217 -12.80 13.72 -0.14
N ALA A 218 -12.99 14.90 0.44
CA ALA A 218 -12.92 16.17 -0.27
C ALA A 218 -11.52 16.43 -0.84
N GLU A 219 -10.46 16.21 -0.05
CA GLU A 219 -9.06 16.38 -0.47
C GLU A 219 -8.69 15.44 -1.63
N ASN A 220 -9.05 14.15 -1.53
CA ASN A 220 -8.75 13.16 -2.57
C ASN A 220 -9.46 13.43 -3.90
N GLN A 221 -10.58 14.13 -3.89
CA GLN A 221 -11.39 14.45 -5.07
C GLN A 221 -11.23 15.91 -5.52
N GLY A 222 -10.36 16.69 -4.86
CA GLY A 222 -10.13 18.11 -5.19
C GLY A 222 -11.33 19.01 -4.93
N ILE A 223 -12.21 18.64 -3.99
CA ILE A 223 -13.44 19.36 -3.64
C ILE A 223 -13.14 20.35 -2.51
N ASP A 224 -13.74 21.55 -2.55
CA ASP A 224 -13.66 22.49 -1.43
C ASP A 224 -14.47 21.98 -0.22
N GLY A 225 -13.76 21.43 0.76
CA GLY A 225 -14.34 20.87 1.97
C GLY A 225 -15.15 21.88 2.80
N ARG A 226 -14.86 23.19 2.72
CA ARG A 226 -15.66 24.21 3.44
C ARG A 226 -16.98 24.49 2.75
N ALA A 227 -17.00 24.54 1.42
CA ALA A 227 -18.22 24.69 0.64
C ALA A 227 -19.15 23.47 0.82
N LEU A 228 -18.58 22.26 0.80
CA LEU A 228 -19.30 21.01 1.02
C LEU A 228 -19.94 20.95 2.43
N LEU A 229 -19.18 21.30 3.47
CA LEU A 229 -19.73 21.36 4.84
C LEU A 229 -20.83 22.41 5.02
N GLY A 230 -20.77 23.52 4.30
CA GLY A 230 -21.82 24.55 4.32
C GLY A 230 -23.14 24.05 3.75
N GLU A 231 -23.10 23.10 2.81
CA GLU A 231 -24.29 22.47 2.23
C GLU A 231 -24.81 21.30 3.08
N LEU A 232 -23.91 20.47 3.63
CA LEU A 232 -24.28 19.34 4.49
C LEU A 232 -24.93 19.78 5.82
N ASN A 233 -24.57 20.96 6.32
CA ASN A 233 -25.12 21.53 7.55
C ASN A 233 -26.32 22.46 7.31
N ARG A 234 -26.78 22.60 6.05
CA ARG A 234 -27.94 23.43 5.73
C ARG A 234 -29.23 22.69 6.07
N PRO A 235 -30.21 23.32 6.77
CA PRO A 235 -31.50 22.68 7.00
C PRO A 235 -32.23 22.39 5.68
N PRO A 236 -32.95 21.26 5.55
CA PRO A 236 -33.58 20.86 4.30
C PRO A 236 -34.66 21.88 3.88
N ALA A 237 -34.51 22.43 2.67
CA ALA A 237 -35.54 23.21 2.00
C ALA A 237 -36.50 22.28 1.23
N ALA A 238 -37.78 22.66 1.15
CA ALA A 238 -38.85 21.86 0.53
C ALA A 238 -38.58 21.53 -0.97
N PRO A 239 -39.07 20.38 -1.49
CA PRO A 239 -38.67 19.87 -2.79
C PRO A 239 -39.40 20.57 -3.95
N THR A 240 -38.65 21.06 -4.94
CA THR A 240 -39.17 21.44 -6.27
C THR A 240 -38.25 20.95 -7.39
N GLY A 241 -38.73 19.95 -8.15
CA GLY A 241 -38.72 19.90 -9.63
C GLY A 241 -37.43 19.70 -10.45
N ALA A 242 -37.33 18.49 -11.04
CA ALA A 242 -36.72 18.10 -12.33
C ALA A 242 -35.17 18.06 -12.53
N PRO A 243 -34.62 17.00 -13.19
CA PRO A 243 -33.18 16.88 -13.46
C PRO A 243 -32.80 17.30 -14.91
N PRO A 244 -31.58 17.81 -15.15
CA PRO A 244 -31.00 17.83 -16.49
C PRO A 244 -29.90 16.77 -16.70
N ARG A 245 -29.72 16.43 -17.98
CA ARG A 245 -29.04 15.26 -18.54
C ARG A 245 -27.51 15.42 -18.69
N SER A 246 -26.85 14.26 -18.71
CA SER A 246 -25.44 13.95 -19.03
C SER A 246 -24.87 14.58 -20.31
N ARG A 247 -23.55 14.82 -20.33
CA ARG A 247 -22.72 14.59 -21.53
C ARG A 247 -21.31 14.12 -21.17
N ALA A 248 -20.93 12.95 -21.68
CA ALA A 248 -19.61 12.34 -21.60
C ALA A 248 -18.68 12.78 -22.75
N THR A 249 -17.37 12.57 -22.61
CA THR A 249 -16.44 12.42 -23.74
C THR A 249 -15.31 11.46 -23.35
N PRO A 250 -14.99 10.40 -24.14
CA PRO A 250 -13.88 9.49 -23.84
C PRO A 250 -12.60 9.89 -24.59
N LEU A 251 -11.45 9.81 -23.92
CA LEU A 251 -10.12 9.93 -24.54
C LEU A 251 -9.60 8.53 -24.91
N LYS A 252 -9.28 8.31 -26.20
CA LYS A 252 -8.68 7.08 -26.72
C LYS A 252 -7.16 7.13 -26.57
N ILE A 253 -6.56 6.08 -26.01
CA ILE A 253 -5.13 5.76 -26.24
C ILE A 253 -5.08 4.35 -26.81
N SER A 254 -4.52 4.25 -28.02
CA SER A 254 -4.25 3.02 -28.75
C SER A 254 -2.77 2.70 -28.59
N LEU A 255 -2.46 1.48 -28.13
CA LEU A 255 -1.13 0.90 -28.23
C LEU A 255 -1.27 -0.40 -29.04
N ALA A 256 -0.50 -0.47 -30.11
CA ALA A 256 -0.45 -1.60 -31.03
C ALA A 256 0.20 -2.83 -30.37
N PRO A 257 -0.15 -4.07 -30.80
CA PRO A 257 0.22 -5.29 -30.10
C PRO A 257 1.62 -5.78 -30.48
N LEU A 258 2.33 -6.31 -29.49
CA LEU A 258 3.44 -7.23 -29.68
C LEU A 258 2.86 -8.60 -30.09
N SER A 259 3.36 -9.18 -31.18
CA SER A 259 2.92 -10.47 -31.73
C SER A 259 3.33 -11.68 -30.85
N PRO A 260 2.60 -12.82 -30.91
CA PRO A 260 2.60 -13.91 -29.93
C PRO A 260 3.56 -15.07 -30.28
N PRO A 261 3.90 -15.94 -29.30
CA PRO A 261 3.31 -17.30 -29.22
C PRO A 261 3.04 -17.74 -27.75
N ALA A 262 2.07 -18.58 -27.38
CA ALA A 262 1.45 -19.71 -28.07
C ALA A 262 -0.04 -19.87 -27.71
N ALA A 263 -0.82 -20.25 -28.73
CA ALA A 263 -2.25 -20.49 -28.65
C ALA A 263 -2.62 -21.71 -27.78
N GLY A 264 -3.68 -21.55 -26.97
CA GLY A 264 -4.64 -22.62 -26.67
C GLY A 264 -4.47 -23.41 -25.37
N GLY A 265 -3.60 -23.00 -24.45
CA GLY A 265 -3.49 -23.62 -23.12
C GLY A 265 -4.53 -23.08 -22.12
N PRO A 266 -4.91 -23.85 -21.07
CA PRO A 266 -5.76 -23.33 -20.00
C PRO A 266 -5.06 -22.17 -19.28
N VAL A 267 -5.82 -21.14 -18.93
CA VAL A 267 -5.33 -20.02 -18.12
C VAL A 267 -4.94 -20.54 -16.74
N THR A 268 -3.74 -20.19 -16.27
CA THR A 268 -3.23 -20.57 -14.95
C THR A 268 -2.90 -19.31 -14.14
N GLY A 269 -2.50 -19.47 -12.86
CA GLY A 269 -2.04 -18.35 -12.04
C GLY A 269 -0.76 -17.66 -12.56
N GLU A 270 -0.04 -18.30 -13.48
CA GLU A 270 1.16 -17.77 -14.12
C GLU A 270 0.84 -16.95 -15.38
N SER A 271 -0.37 -17.08 -15.93
CA SER A 271 -0.79 -16.33 -17.11
C SER A 271 -0.82 -14.82 -16.82
N ILE A 272 -0.34 -14.02 -17.77
CA ILE A 272 -0.34 -12.55 -17.66
C ILE A 272 -1.72 -12.02 -18.00
N ILE A 273 -2.27 -11.13 -17.18
CA ILE A 273 -3.64 -10.61 -17.36
C ILE A 273 -3.80 -9.91 -18.72
N GLY A 274 -2.81 -9.11 -19.12
CA GLY A 274 -2.81 -8.45 -20.43
C GLY A 274 -2.87 -9.42 -21.61
N GLU A 275 -2.19 -10.57 -21.51
CA GLU A 275 -2.19 -11.61 -22.54
C GLU A 275 -3.49 -12.40 -22.54
N VAL A 276 -4.01 -12.74 -21.36
CA VAL A 276 -5.29 -13.44 -21.21
C VAL A 276 -6.41 -12.61 -21.82
N ILE A 277 -6.47 -11.31 -21.56
CA ILE A 277 -7.51 -10.43 -22.11
C ILE A 277 -7.30 -10.19 -23.61
N GLY A 278 -6.05 -10.15 -24.07
CA GLY A 278 -5.72 -10.03 -25.49
C GLY A 278 -6.24 -11.21 -26.32
N HIS A 279 -6.15 -12.43 -25.78
CA HIS A 279 -6.62 -13.65 -26.44
C HIS A 279 -8.08 -14.00 -26.13
N HIS A 280 -8.55 -13.66 -24.93
CA HIS A 280 -9.89 -13.98 -24.40
C HIS A 280 -10.57 -12.73 -23.83
N PRO A 281 -11.13 -11.85 -24.68
CA PRO A 281 -11.82 -10.65 -24.23
C PRO A 281 -12.98 -10.94 -23.26
N GLU A 282 -13.60 -12.11 -23.35
CA GLU A 282 -14.65 -12.61 -22.45
C GLU A 282 -14.18 -12.77 -20.99
N ALA A 283 -12.88 -13.04 -20.76
CA ALA A 283 -12.32 -13.16 -19.41
C ALA A 283 -12.36 -11.82 -18.64
N LYS A 284 -12.46 -10.69 -19.36
CA LYS A 284 -12.57 -9.35 -18.77
C LYS A 284 -13.72 -9.25 -17.77
N ALA A 285 -14.86 -9.87 -18.07
CA ALA A 285 -16.03 -9.85 -17.20
C ALA A 285 -15.78 -10.57 -15.86
N VAL A 286 -14.93 -11.59 -15.84
CA VAL A 286 -14.54 -12.30 -14.62
C VAL A 286 -13.66 -11.40 -13.75
N PHE A 287 -12.68 -10.73 -14.36
CA PHE A 287 -11.82 -9.77 -13.66
C PHE A 287 -12.61 -8.58 -13.10
N GLU A 288 -13.54 -7.99 -13.86
CA GLU A 288 -14.37 -6.88 -13.36
C GLU A 288 -15.29 -7.32 -12.22
N ARG A 289 -15.84 -8.55 -12.28
CA ARG A 289 -16.68 -9.11 -11.23
C ARG A 289 -15.91 -9.37 -9.93
N ARG A 290 -14.65 -9.80 -10.05
CA ARG A 290 -13.80 -10.20 -8.91
C ARG A 290 -12.96 -9.05 -8.33
N PHE A 291 -12.50 -8.13 -9.17
CA PHE A 291 -11.57 -7.05 -8.81
C PHE A 291 -12.19 -5.65 -8.92
N GLY A 292 -13.37 -5.52 -9.52
CA GLY A 292 -14.05 -4.26 -9.77
C GLY A 292 -13.67 -3.60 -11.11
N SER A 293 -14.44 -2.60 -11.53
CA SER A 293 -14.26 -1.88 -12.81
C SER A 293 -12.94 -1.10 -12.90
N GLY A 294 -12.30 -0.83 -11.75
CA GLY A 294 -11.00 -0.17 -11.65
C GLY A 294 -9.80 -1.08 -11.96
N CYS A 295 -10.00 -2.40 -12.09
CA CYS A 295 -8.93 -3.35 -12.39
C CYS A 295 -8.13 -2.99 -13.65
N PHE A 296 -8.74 -2.27 -14.59
CA PHE A 296 -8.13 -1.86 -15.85
C PHE A 296 -7.62 -0.41 -15.87
N THR A 297 -7.47 0.22 -14.70
CA THR A 297 -6.99 1.61 -14.58
C THR A 297 -5.53 1.74 -14.10
N CYS A 298 -4.89 0.64 -13.67
CA CYS A 298 -3.52 0.61 -13.20
C CYS A 298 -2.55 0.17 -14.32
N PRO A 299 -1.50 0.95 -14.66
CA PRO A 299 -0.54 0.54 -15.69
C PRO A 299 0.08 -0.86 -15.48
N GLY A 300 0.17 -1.32 -14.22
CA GLY A 300 0.72 -2.63 -13.86
C GLY A 300 -0.13 -3.84 -14.28
N GLN A 301 -1.44 -3.65 -14.51
CA GLN A 301 -2.37 -4.74 -14.82
C GLN A 301 -2.03 -5.50 -16.13
N ALA A 302 -1.33 -4.83 -17.06
CA ALA A 302 -0.96 -5.41 -18.34
C ALA A 302 0.24 -6.36 -18.22
N THR A 303 0.93 -6.31 -17.08
CA THR A 303 2.21 -7.02 -16.85
C THR A 303 2.18 -7.91 -15.61
N GLU A 304 1.10 -7.90 -14.84
CA GLU A 304 0.95 -8.77 -13.66
C GLU A 304 0.29 -10.11 -14.02
N SER A 305 0.61 -11.16 -13.26
CA SER A 305 0.00 -12.48 -13.43
C SER A 305 -1.39 -12.56 -12.77
N VAL A 306 -2.23 -13.46 -13.27
CA VAL A 306 -3.56 -13.75 -12.69
C VAL A 306 -3.44 -14.13 -11.20
N GLY A 307 -2.42 -14.91 -10.84
CA GLY A 307 -2.15 -15.29 -9.45
C GLY A 307 -1.71 -14.11 -8.57
N GLN A 308 -0.91 -13.19 -9.11
CA GLN A 308 -0.50 -11.98 -8.39
C GLN A 308 -1.70 -11.06 -8.11
N ALA A 309 -2.57 -10.84 -9.09
CA ALA A 309 -3.79 -10.06 -8.88
C ALA A 309 -4.76 -10.77 -7.93
N ALA A 310 -4.98 -12.07 -8.09
CA ALA A 310 -5.84 -12.85 -7.19
C ALA A 310 -5.41 -12.68 -5.73
N MET A 311 -4.10 -12.79 -5.48
CA MET A 311 -3.50 -12.62 -4.16
C MET A 311 -3.69 -11.21 -3.60
N MET A 312 -3.48 -10.16 -4.41
CA MET A 312 -3.67 -8.77 -3.99
C MET A 312 -5.11 -8.46 -3.55
N HIS A 313 -6.07 -9.21 -4.09
CA HIS A 313 -7.49 -9.09 -3.78
C HIS A 313 -8.01 -10.20 -2.84
N GLY A 314 -7.13 -11.03 -2.28
CA GLY A 314 -7.49 -12.09 -1.32
C GLY A 314 -8.31 -13.23 -1.93
N ILE A 315 -8.16 -13.48 -3.23
CA ILE A 315 -8.85 -14.51 -4.00
C ILE A 315 -7.88 -15.67 -4.26
N ALA A 316 -8.37 -16.92 -4.16
CA ALA A 316 -7.58 -18.08 -4.54
C ALA A 316 -7.31 -18.08 -6.05
N ALA A 317 -6.04 -18.16 -6.43
CA ALA A 317 -5.60 -18.08 -7.83
C ALA A 317 -6.22 -19.20 -8.69
N GLU A 318 -6.36 -20.39 -8.12
CA GLU A 318 -6.92 -21.57 -8.77
C GLU A 318 -8.42 -21.40 -9.02
N SER A 319 -9.15 -20.80 -8.08
CA SER A 319 -10.58 -20.50 -8.24
C SER A 319 -10.81 -19.46 -9.33
N LEU A 320 -9.96 -18.44 -9.41
CA LEU A 320 -10.05 -17.41 -10.44
C LEU A 320 -9.70 -17.98 -11.82
N ALA A 321 -8.63 -18.76 -11.91
CA ALA A 321 -8.24 -19.44 -13.14
C ALA A 321 -9.33 -20.42 -13.63
N ALA A 322 -9.98 -21.15 -12.73
CA ALA A 322 -11.09 -22.04 -13.08
C ALA A 322 -12.30 -21.26 -13.64
N GLU A 323 -12.66 -20.14 -13.03
CA GLU A 323 -13.77 -19.30 -13.50
C GLU A 323 -13.46 -18.65 -14.86
N ILE A 324 -12.22 -18.20 -15.07
CA ILE A 324 -11.75 -17.70 -16.36
C ILE A 324 -11.84 -18.80 -17.43
N ASN A 325 -11.31 -19.99 -17.13
CA ASN A 325 -11.37 -21.12 -18.05
C ASN A 325 -12.81 -21.58 -18.34
N ALA A 326 -13.72 -21.51 -17.36
CA ALA A 326 -15.14 -21.82 -17.56
C ALA A 326 -15.78 -20.86 -18.57
N VAL A 327 -15.50 -19.56 -18.44
CA VAL A 327 -15.97 -18.54 -19.40
C VAL A 327 -15.36 -18.74 -20.78
N ILE A 328 -14.06 -19.04 -20.87
CA ILE A 328 -13.38 -19.34 -22.14
C ILE A 328 -13.97 -20.58 -22.82
N GLN A 329 -14.35 -21.60 -22.05
CA GLN A 329 -14.95 -22.84 -22.57
C GLN A 329 -16.46 -22.72 -22.84
N GLY A 330 -17.07 -21.54 -22.69
CA GLY A 330 -18.51 -21.33 -22.91
C GLY A 330 -19.41 -22.02 -21.87
N ARG A 331 -18.85 -22.45 -20.73
CA ARG A 331 -19.61 -22.91 -19.57
C ARG A 331 -19.92 -21.71 -18.69
N ALA A 332 -20.88 -20.90 -19.15
CA ALA A 332 -21.57 -19.96 -18.27
C ALA A 332 -22.46 -20.78 -17.34
N ASP A 333 -22.02 -21.00 -16.10
CA ASP A 333 -22.86 -21.65 -15.09
C ASP A 333 -24.11 -20.77 -14.82
N GLY A 334 -25.27 -21.43 -14.84
CA GLY A 334 -26.55 -20.87 -14.42
C GLY A 334 -26.73 -20.85 -12.91
#